data_AF-A0AAW6BXF4-F1
#
_entry.id   AF-A0AAW6BXF4-F1
#
_cell.length_a   1.000
_cell.length_b   1.000
_cell.length_c   1.000
_cell.angle_alpha   90.00
_cell.angle_beta   90.00
_cell.angle_gamma   90.00
#
_symmetry.space_group_name_H-M   'P 1'
#
loop_
_entity.id
_entity.type
_entity.pdbx_description
1 polymer ?
#
loop_
_entity_poly.entity_id
_entity_poly.type
_entity_poly.pdbx_seq_one_letter_code
_entity_poly.pdbx_strand_id
1 'polypeptide(L)'
;MRTIATIYTRRFPVTIRDERTGAEMQDYITLDKAQIQAAQLVGLSSKELILDHYNRHGFRVLDIGKAEKGRIEVELSRGGVGHNGT
;
A
#
# COMPACT_ATOMS: atom_id res chain seq x y z
N MET A 1 -6.20 -26.78 12.34
CA MET A 1 -6.14 -25.48 13.05
C MET A 1 -6.29 -24.39 11.99
N ARG A 2 -7.30 -23.52 12.13
CA ARG A 2 -7.55 -22.40 11.20
C ARG A 2 -6.72 -21.21 11.66
N THR A 3 -5.78 -20.77 10.84
CA THR A 3 -4.93 -19.60 11.16
C THR A 3 -5.36 -18.45 10.28
N ILE A 4 -5.85 -17.36 10.87
CA ILE A 4 -6.22 -16.14 10.13
C ILE A 4 -5.15 -15.07 10.40
N ALA A 5 -4.60 -14.50 9.34
CA ALA A 5 -3.81 -13.29 9.40
C ALA A 5 -4.70 -12.08 9.09
N THR A 6 -4.65 -11.07 9.94
CA THR A 6 -5.35 -9.80 9.74
C THR A 6 -4.35 -8.71 9.44
N ILE A 7 -4.49 -8.03 8.30
CA ILE A 7 -3.69 -6.89 7.90
C ILE A 7 -4.56 -5.64 8.00
N TYR A 8 -4.17 -4.67 8.82
CA TYR A 8 -4.89 -3.41 8.96
C TYR A 8 -4.39 -2.44 7.90
N THR A 9 -5.28 -1.86 7.11
CA THR A 9 -4.87 -1.02 5.97
C THR A 9 -5.40 0.40 6.10
N ARG A 10 -4.75 1.31 5.36
CA ARG A 10 -5.15 2.70 5.13
C ARG A 10 -5.18 2.94 3.63
N ARG A 11 -6.38 3.18 3.10
CA ARG A 11 -6.58 3.52 1.70
C ARG A 11 -6.69 5.03 1.57
N PHE A 12 -5.92 5.63 0.68
CA PHE A 12 -5.93 7.07 0.42
C PHE A 12 -6.41 7.28 -1.02
N PRO A 13 -7.47 8.07 -1.25
CA PRO A 13 -7.72 8.62 -2.57
C PRO A 13 -6.60 9.61 -2.91
N VAL A 14 -6.07 9.52 -4.13
CA VAL A 14 -4.96 10.36 -4.59
C VAL A 14 -5.33 10.90 -5.96
N THR A 15 -5.18 12.21 -6.15
CA THR A 15 -5.25 12.81 -7.48
C THR A 15 -3.82 12.91 -8.00
N ILE A 16 -3.56 12.31 -9.16
CA ILE A 16 -2.24 12.26 -9.78
C ILE A 16 -2.29 12.82 -11.19
N ARG A 17 -1.15 13.32 -11.65
CA ARG A 17 -0.91 13.71 -13.03
C ARG A 17 0.21 12.85 -13.62
N ASP A 18 -0.05 12.22 -14.74
CA ASP A 18 0.99 11.54 -15.52
C ASP A 18 1.90 12.59 -16.16
N GLU A 19 3.19 12.55 -15.86
CA GLU A 19 4.14 13.53 -16.41
C GLU A 19 4.51 13.24 -17.87
N ARG A 20 4.21 12.06 -18.40
CA ARG A 20 4.45 11.68 -19.80
C ARG A 20 3.36 12.20 -20.72
N THR A 21 2.11 12.14 -20.28
CA THR A 21 0.93 12.48 -21.09
C THR A 21 0.28 13.80 -20.67
N GLY A 22 0.55 14.27 -19.46
CA GLY A 22 -0.10 15.43 -18.85
C GLY A 22 -1.51 15.14 -18.30
N ALA A 23 -2.02 13.91 -18.43
CA ALA A 23 -3.36 13.56 -18.00
C ALA A 23 -3.47 13.51 -16.47
N GLU A 24 -4.56 14.07 -15.94
CA GLU A 24 -4.91 14.00 -14.52
C GLU A 24 -5.94 12.89 -14.29
N MET A 25 -5.75 12.13 -13.22
CA MET A 25 -6.66 11.05 -12.85
C MET A 25 -6.76 10.89 -11.32
N GLN A 26 -7.87 10.30 -10.88
CA GLN A 26 -8.00 9.79 -9.52
C GLN A 26 -7.55 8.34 -9.45
N ASP A 27 -6.79 8.05 -8.40
CA ASP A 27 -6.32 6.71 -8.07
C ASP A 27 -6.48 6.45 -6.56
N TYR A 28 -6.24 5.22 -6.13
CA TYR A 28 -6.23 4.85 -4.73
C TYR A 28 -5.01 4.02 -4.37
N ILE A 29 -4.25 4.49 -3.40
CA ILE A 29 -3.16 3.72 -2.81
C ILE A 29 -3.60 3.13 -1.47
N THR A 30 -3.31 1.85 -1.25
CA THR A 30 -3.59 1.17 0.01
C THR A 30 -2.28 0.79 0.69
N LEU A 31 -2.06 1.32 1.89
CA LEU A 31 -0.86 1.06 2.69
C LEU A 31 -1.22 0.20 3.91
N ASP A 32 -0.33 -0.70 4.28
CA ASP A 32 -0.44 -1.41 5.56
C ASP A 32 -0.15 -0.46 6.73
N LYS A 33 -0.90 -0.61 7.82
CA LYS A 33 -0.77 0.22 9.02
C LYS A 33 0.60 0.02 9.66
N ALA A 34 1.14 -1.20 9.69
CA ALA A 34 2.45 -1.45 10.29
C ALA A 34 3.57 -0.80 9.45
N GLN A 35 3.47 -0.82 8.11
CA GLN A 35 4.38 -0.07 7.23
C GLN A 35 4.36 1.45 7.51
N ILE A 36 3.17 2.05 7.67
CA ILE A 36 3.05 3.47 8.04
C ILE A 36 3.72 3.74 9.40
N GLN A 37 3.49 2.87 10.39
CA GLN A 37 4.10 3.01 11.71
C GLN A 37 5.62 2.87 11.65
N ALA A 38 6.14 1.92 10.87
CA ALA A 38 7.58 1.73 10.69
C ALA A 38 8.24 2.95 10.02
N ALA A 39 7.59 3.54 9.02
CA ALA A 39 8.07 4.78 8.40
C ALA A 39 8.11 5.95 9.40
N GLN A 40 7.07 6.08 10.24
CA GLN A 40 7.04 7.11 11.28
C GLN A 40 8.19 6.98 12.28
N LEU A 41 8.65 5.76 12.59
CA LEU A 41 9.79 5.52 13.49
C LEU A 41 11.10 6.10 12.94
N VAL A 42 11.24 6.18 11.61
CA VAL A 42 12.42 6.76 10.95
C VAL A 42 12.19 8.20 10.49
N GLY A 43 11.12 8.86 10.97
CA GLY A 43 10.79 10.24 10.65
C GLY A 43 10.08 10.46 9.31
N LEU A 44 9.67 9.39 8.63
CA LEU A 44 8.92 9.49 7.38
C LEU A 44 7.41 9.48 7.62
N SER A 45 6.71 10.40 6.96
CA SER A 45 5.26 10.47 6.97
C SER A 45 4.63 9.55 5.92
N SER A 46 3.36 9.18 6.11
CA SER A 46 2.61 8.47 5.07
C SER A 46 2.47 9.29 3.77
N LYS A 47 2.48 10.63 3.87
CA LYS A 47 2.48 11.51 2.70
C LYS A 47 3.75 11.33 1.87
N GLU A 48 4.91 11.29 2.51
CA GLU A 48 6.19 11.08 1.82
C GLU A 48 6.26 9.71 1.15
N LEU A 49 5.74 8.67 1.80
CA LEU A 49 5.63 7.34 1.18
C LEU A 49 4.78 7.36 -0.09
N ILE A 50 3.62 8.04 -0.06
CA ILE A 50 2.72 8.14 -1.20
C ILE A 50 3.39 8.93 -2.33
N LEU A 51 3.98 10.08 -2.01
CA LEU A 51 4.70 10.90 -2.99
C LEU A 51 5.83 10.12 -3.67
N ASP A 52 6.66 9.44 -2.88
CA ASP A 52 7.78 8.66 -3.37
C ASP A 52 7.33 7.46 -4.22
N HIS A 53 6.21 6.81 -3.88
CA HIS A 53 5.64 5.75 -4.71
C HIS A 53 5.26 6.27 -6.11
N TYR A 54 4.43 7.31 -6.20
CA TYR A 54 3.96 7.82 -7.49
C TYR A 54 5.07 8.49 -8.31
N ASN A 55 5.94 9.28 -7.68
CA ASN A 55 7.03 9.96 -8.36
C ASN A 55 8.00 8.96 -9.01
N ARG A 56 8.29 7.83 -8.36
CA ARG A 56 9.13 6.75 -8.94
C ARG A 56 8.52 6.12 -10.19
N HIS A 57 7.21 6.22 -10.36
CA HIS A 57 6.48 5.70 -11.53
C HIS A 57 6.23 6.76 -12.63
N GLY A 58 6.71 8.00 -12.44
CA GLY A 58 6.53 9.11 -13.39
C GLY A 58 5.21 9.85 -13.24
N PHE A 59 4.58 9.75 -12.07
CA PHE A 59 3.36 10.50 -11.74
C PHE A 59 3.65 11.56 -10.70
N ARG A 60 3.09 12.75 -10.88
CA ARG A 60 3.09 13.80 -9.89
C ARG A 60 1.81 13.75 -9.08
N VAL A 61 1.92 13.68 -7.76
CA VAL A 61 0.75 13.79 -6.87
C VAL A 61 0.30 15.24 -6.78
N LEU A 62 -1.00 15.47 -6.96
CA LEU A 62 -1.64 16.78 -6.88
C LEU A 62 -2.37 16.96 -5.54
N ASP A 63 -3.10 15.93 -5.11
CA ASP A 63 -3.86 15.94 -3.85
C ASP A 63 -3.89 14.55 -3.22
N ILE A 64 -3.94 14.50 -1.89
CA ILE A 64 -4.11 13.26 -1.11
C ILE A 64 -5.27 13.48 -0.16
N GLY A 65 -6.36 12.75 -0.38
CA GLY A 65 -7.53 12.84 0.48
C GLY A 65 -7.38 12.06 1.78
N LYS A 66 -8.46 12.08 2.57
CA LYS A 66 -8.51 11.47 3.89
C LYS A 66 -8.42 9.94 3.81
N ALA A 67 -7.60 9.36 4.68
CA ALA A 67 -7.45 7.91 4.78
C ALA A 67 -8.73 7.20 5.25
N GLU A 68 -9.10 6.16 4.52
CA GLU A 68 -10.13 5.19 4.89
C GLU A 68 -9.49 4.01 5.62
N LYS A 69 -10.09 3.57 6.74
CA LYS A 69 -9.57 2.43 7.52
C LYS A 69 -10.11 1.13 6.93
N GLY A 70 -9.22 0.18 6.68
CA GLY A 70 -9.58 -1.15 6.22
C GLY A 70 -8.96 -2.26 7.06
N ARG A 71 -9.45 -3.48 6.82
CA ARG A 71 -8.80 -4.72 7.25
C ARG A 71 -8.93 -5.75 6.14
N ILE A 72 -7.87 -6.52 5.94
CA ILE A 72 -7.84 -7.67 5.04
C ILE A 72 -7.61 -8.90 5.91
N GLU A 73 -8.49 -9.88 5.82
CA GLU A 73 -8.39 -11.13 6.56
C GLU A 73 -8.04 -12.24 5.56
N VAL A 74 -6.94 -12.93 5.82
CA VAL A 74 -6.43 -14.00 4.97
C VAL A 74 -6.36 -15.28 5.78
N GLU A 75 -6.97 -16.35 5.28
CA GLU A 75 -6.84 -17.68 5.86
C GLU A 75 -5.54 -18.33 5.38
N LEU A 76 -4.67 -18.66 6.33
CA LEU A 76 -3.38 -19.29 6.08
C LEU A 76 -3.54 -20.81 6.18
N SER A 77 -3.42 -21.46 5.02
CA SER A 77 -3.26 -22.91 4.93
C SER A 77 -1.79 -23.29 5.06
N ARG A 78 -1.50 -24.42 5.71
CA ARG A 78 -0.13 -24.94 5.86
C ARG A 78 0.39 -25.38 4.49
N GLY A 79 1.23 -24.58 3.86
CA GLY A 79 1.94 -24.97 2.64
C GLY A 79 2.90 -26.11 2.94
N GLY A 80 2.57 -27.33 2.52
CA GLY A 80 3.51 -28.44 2.52
C GLY A 80 4.55 -28.21 1.44
N VAL A 81 5.81 -28.06 1.82
CA VAL A 81 6.93 -28.15 0.88
C VAL A 81 6.97 -29.59 0.40
N GLY A 82 6.45 -29.84 -0.81
CA GLY A 82 6.62 -31.11 -1.49
C GLY A 82 8.11 -31.32 -1.73
N HIS A 83 8.75 -32.13 -0.89
CA HIS A 83 10.02 -32.77 -1.23
C HIS A 83 9.70 -33.71 -2.39
N ASN A 84 9.99 -33.29 -3.62
CA ASN A 84 10.03 -34.20 -4.75
C ASN A 84 11.36 -34.96 -4.64
N GLY A 85 11.36 -36.04 -3.86
CA GLY A 85 12.46 -37.01 -3.83
C GLY A 85 12.53 -37.70 -5.19
N THR A 86 13.73 -37.67 -5.77
CA THR A 86 14.09 -38.42 -6.98
C THR A 86 14.18 -39.91 -6.70
#